data_AF-A0A973J095-F1
#
_entry.id   AF-A0A973J095-F1
#
_cell.length_a   1.000
_cell.length_b   1.000
_cell.length_c   1.000
_cell.angle_alpha   90.00
_cell.angle_beta   90.00
_cell.angle_gamma   90.00
#
_symmetry.space_group_name_H-M   'P 1'
#
loop_
_entity.id
_entity.type
_entity.pdbx_description
1 polymer ?
#
loop_
_entity_poly.entity_id
_entity_poly.type
_entity_poly.pdbx_seq_one_letter_code
_entity_poly.pdbx_strand_id
1 'polypeptide(L)'
;YASGLNTAAISGTPVGGTAVGTVSISPAAATISIASKSDVGQTVATGFNSTNANVYADLSTATAATINTLRQAFQIQKIYERDARGGTRYIELIKSHFGVTSPDFRLQRPEFLGGGSSPVVISPIPQTSASAGGSALGDLAAIGTVHLNNHGFTSSFTEHCIIIGLVSVRADLTYQQGLNRMWSRRTRFDYYWPALSQIGEQTVLQKEIFADGNPANDDKVFGYQERYAEYRYKPSQITGLLRSSAATPLDSWHLSQNFATAPVLDTTFIIENPPLDRCIAVPSEPHFIFDSYINMKCARPMPTYGVPGLIDHF
;
A
#
# COMPACT_ATOMS: atom_id res chain seq x y z
N TYR A 1 -30.01 -46.53 74.01
CA TYR A 1 -30.07 -45.12 74.43
C TYR A 1 -28.88 -44.40 73.83
N ALA A 2 -29.06 -43.92 72.60
CA ALA A 2 -28.17 -43.03 71.87
C ALA A 2 -28.68 -41.58 72.08
N SER A 3 -27.81 -40.58 72.18
CA SER A 3 -27.47 -39.78 70.99
C SER A 3 -26.04 -39.23 71.08
N GLY A 4 -25.17 -39.79 70.26
CA GLY A 4 -23.81 -39.32 70.05
C GLY A 4 -23.78 -38.06 69.18
N LEU A 5 -22.88 -37.15 69.54
CA LEU A 5 -22.29 -36.18 68.63
C LEU A 5 -21.54 -36.96 67.55
N ASN A 6 -22.12 -37.05 66.36
CA ASN A 6 -21.48 -37.65 65.21
C ASN A 6 -20.60 -36.60 64.53
N THR A 7 -19.36 -36.46 65.01
CA THR A 7 -18.29 -35.73 64.34
C THR A 7 -17.76 -36.59 63.19
N ALA A 8 -18.60 -36.90 62.20
CA ALA A 8 -18.18 -37.57 60.99
C ALA A 8 -17.73 -36.52 59.97
N ALA A 9 -16.42 -36.37 59.83
CA ALA A 9 -15.85 -35.79 58.62
C ALA A 9 -16.33 -36.61 57.42
N ILE A 10 -17.00 -35.97 56.46
CA ILE A 10 -17.24 -36.58 55.14
C ILE A 10 -15.87 -36.66 54.46
N SER A 11 -15.23 -37.80 54.68
CA SER A 11 -14.04 -38.28 53.99
C SER A 11 -14.43 -38.60 52.54
N GLY A 12 -14.29 -37.61 51.65
CA GLY A 12 -14.13 -37.89 50.23
C GLY A 12 -12.69 -38.34 49.97
N THR A 13 -12.50 -39.57 49.52
CA THR A 13 -11.20 -40.11 49.09
C THR A 13 -10.72 -39.37 47.84
N PRO A 14 -9.45 -38.93 47.77
CA PRO A 14 -8.93 -38.27 46.57
C PRO A 14 -8.59 -39.32 45.52
N VAL A 15 -9.28 -39.27 44.38
CA VAL A 15 -8.84 -39.95 43.16
C VAL A 15 -8.30 -38.86 42.24
N GLY A 16 -6.97 -38.81 42.11
CA GLY A 16 -6.27 -37.96 41.13
C GLY A 16 -6.11 -36.49 41.56
N GLY A 17 -4.93 -36.15 42.09
CA GLY A 17 -4.14 -34.97 41.69
C GLY A 17 -4.71 -33.54 41.76
N THR A 18 -5.92 -33.28 42.25
CA THR A 18 -6.45 -31.91 42.33
C THR A 18 -7.22 -31.68 43.64
N ALA A 19 -6.83 -30.65 44.39
CA ALA A 19 -7.35 -30.38 45.73
C ALA A 19 -8.83 -29.98 45.69
N VAL A 20 -9.69 -30.77 46.35
CA VAL A 20 -11.13 -30.52 46.44
C VAL A 20 -11.40 -29.40 47.44
N GLY A 21 -12.09 -28.34 46.99
CA GLY A 21 -12.54 -27.24 47.85
C GLY A 21 -13.46 -27.73 48.96
N THR A 22 -13.23 -27.26 50.19
CA THR A 22 -14.01 -27.69 51.37
C THR A 22 -15.22 -26.76 51.56
N VAL A 23 -16.40 -27.36 51.77
CA VAL A 23 -17.62 -26.64 52.17
C VAL A 23 -17.87 -26.93 53.64
N SER A 24 -17.90 -25.89 54.47
CA SER A 24 -18.22 -25.99 55.89
C SER A 24 -19.43 -25.12 56.22
N ILE A 25 -20.43 -25.72 56.88
CA ILE A 25 -21.67 -25.08 57.29
C ILE A 25 -21.63 -24.96 58.82
N SER A 26 -21.62 -23.74 59.36
CA SER A 26 -21.71 -23.52 60.81
C SER A 26 -23.12 -23.07 61.18
N PRO A 27 -23.92 -23.92 61.85
CA PRO A 27 -25.32 -23.60 62.15
C PRO A 27 -25.48 -22.52 63.23
N ALA A 28 -24.44 -22.20 64.00
CA ALA A 28 -24.48 -21.17 65.03
C ALA A 28 -24.30 -19.73 64.48
N ALA A 29 -23.77 -19.58 63.27
CA ALA A 29 -23.49 -18.28 62.64
C ALA A 29 -24.25 -18.04 61.32
N ALA A 30 -25.17 -18.94 60.95
CA ALA A 30 -25.96 -18.90 59.71
C ALA A 30 -25.13 -18.58 58.46
N THR A 31 -23.90 -19.09 58.38
CA THR A 31 -22.95 -18.81 57.30
C THR A 31 -22.47 -20.10 56.66
N ILE A 32 -22.56 -20.13 55.33
CA ILE A 32 -22.00 -21.20 54.47
C ILE A 32 -20.68 -20.67 53.92
N SER A 33 -19.58 -21.34 54.22
CA SER A 33 -18.25 -21.00 53.67
C SER A 33 -17.86 -22.00 52.60
N ILE A 34 -17.64 -21.52 51.38
CA ILE A 34 -17.19 -22.31 50.22
C ILE A 34 -15.79 -21.81 49.86
N ALA A 35 -14.77 -22.63 50.10
CA ALA A 35 -13.40 -22.32 49.69
C ALA A 35 -13.13 -22.96 48.32
N SER A 36 -13.11 -22.15 47.26
CA SER A 36 -12.56 -22.52 45.95
C SER A 36 -11.13 -21.99 45.87
N LYS A 37 -10.14 -22.87 45.65
CA LYS A 37 -8.78 -22.42 45.30
C LYS A 37 -8.71 -22.27 43.78
N SER A 38 -8.45 -21.06 43.30
CA SER A 38 -7.96 -20.80 41.94
C SER A 38 -6.42 -20.83 41.99
N ASP A 39 -5.77 -21.48 41.02
CA ASP A 39 -4.33 -21.75 40.95
C ASP A 39 -3.45 -20.51 40.68
N VAL A 40 -3.84 -19.33 41.18
CA VAL A 40 -3.00 -18.13 41.15
C VAL A 40 -2.78 -17.67 42.58
N GLY A 41 -1.57 -17.90 43.08
CA GLY A 41 -1.14 -17.76 44.46
C GLY A 41 -1.19 -16.34 45.04
N GLN A 42 -2.39 -15.81 45.21
CA GLN A 42 -2.71 -14.78 46.19
C GLN A 42 -4.06 -15.12 46.83
N THR A 43 -4.04 -15.42 48.12
CA THR A 43 -5.24 -15.64 48.93
C THR A 43 -5.95 -14.30 49.13
N VAL A 44 -6.76 -13.89 48.15
CA VAL A 44 -7.81 -12.91 48.36
C VAL A 44 -9.11 -13.68 48.42
N ALA A 45 -9.64 -13.86 49.62
CA ALA A 45 -10.94 -14.43 49.84
C ALA A 45 -12.01 -13.47 49.29
N THR A 46 -12.33 -13.54 48.00
CA THR A 46 -13.60 -12.99 47.49
C THR A 46 -14.70 -14.03 47.70
N GLY A 47 -14.93 -14.38 48.96
CA GLY A 47 -16.22 -14.95 49.34
C GLY A 47 -17.27 -13.86 49.15
N PHE A 48 -18.30 -14.13 48.36
CA PHE A 48 -19.49 -13.28 48.30
C PHE A 48 -20.18 -13.32 49.68
N ASN A 49 -19.78 -12.42 50.58
CA ASN A 49 -20.37 -12.21 51.90
C ASN A 49 -21.12 -10.87 51.88
N SER A 50 -22.15 -10.69 52.73
CA SER A 50 -22.90 -9.43 52.88
C SER A 50 -22.00 -8.23 53.24
N THR A 51 -20.78 -8.47 53.73
CA THR A 51 -19.74 -7.45 53.97
C THR A 51 -18.91 -7.11 52.72
N ASN A 52 -18.86 -7.99 51.72
CA ASN A 52 -18.23 -7.79 50.40
C ASN A 52 -19.30 -7.53 49.31
N ALA A 53 -20.41 -6.89 49.69
CA ALA A 53 -21.50 -6.48 48.78
C ALA A 53 -21.08 -5.44 47.73
N ASN A 54 -19.81 -5.05 47.73
CA ASN A 54 -19.27 -3.92 47.01
C ASN A 54 -18.20 -4.38 46.00
N VAL A 55 -18.60 -5.26 45.08
CA VAL A 55 -17.92 -5.41 43.79
C VAL A 55 -18.44 -4.26 42.92
N TYR A 56 -17.82 -3.09 43.05
CA TYR A 56 -18.08 -1.96 42.16
C TYR A 56 -16.95 -1.87 41.13
N ALA A 57 -17.32 -1.68 39.86
CA ALA A 57 -16.35 -1.28 38.85
C ALA A 57 -15.97 0.18 39.13
N ASP A 58 -14.72 0.42 39.53
CA ASP A 58 -14.19 1.77 39.71
C ASP A 58 -13.91 2.40 38.35
N LEU A 59 -14.76 3.36 37.95
CA LEU A 59 -14.64 4.16 36.73
C LEU A 59 -14.00 5.53 36.99
N SER A 60 -13.41 5.78 38.16
CA SER A 60 -12.80 7.09 38.49
C SER A 60 -11.64 7.46 37.56
N THR A 61 -10.97 6.46 36.97
CA THR A 61 -9.93 6.63 35.93
C THR A 61 -10.45 6.35 34.51
N ALA A 62 -11.75 6.08 34.35
CA ALA A 62 -12.34 5.83 33.04
C ALA A 62 -12.60 7.17 32.35
N THR A 63 -11.66 7.61 31.52
CA THR A 63 -11.85 8.75 30.61
C THR A 63 -12.93 8.38 29.60
N ALA A 64 -14.19 8.70 29.91
CA ALA A 64 -15.28 8.51 28.97
C ALA A 64 -15.02 9.38 27.73
N ALA A 65 -14.78 8.74 26.58
CA ALA A 65 -14.75 9.45 25.31
C ALA A 65 -16.12 10.11 25.10
N THR A 66 -16.17 11.43 25.11
CA THR A 66 -17.41 12.15 24.88
C THR A 66 -17.91 11.86 23.45
N ILE A 67 -19.22 11.95 23.23
CA ILE A 67 -19.77 11.79 21.88
C ILE A 67 -19.15 12.80 20.90
N ASN A 68 -18.78 14.00 21.40
CA ASN A 68 -18.10 15.01 20.60
C ASN A 68 -16.67 14.61 20.23
N THR A 69 -15.91 13.96 21.12
CA THR A 69 -14.57 13.46 20.76
C THR A 69 -14.66 12.35 19.71
N LEU A 70 -15.69 11.49 19.79
CA LEU A 70 -15.91 10.45 18.78
C LEU A 70 -16.30 11.04 17.42
N ARG A 71 -17.20 12.03 17.39
CA ARG A 71 -17.53 12.76 16.16
C ARG A 71 -16.31 13.47 15.59
N GLN A 72 -15.54 14.15 16.44
CA GLN A 72 -14.32 14.84 16.03
C GLN A 72 -13.30 13.86 15.43
N ALA A 73 -13.11 12.68 16.04
CA ALA A 73 -12.22 11.66 15.51
C ALA A 73 -12.61 11.22 14.09
N PHE A 74 -13.89 10.92 13.85
CA PHE A 74 -14.36 10.55 12.51
C PHE A 74 -14.23 11.68 11.48
N GLN A 75 -14.52 12.93 11.88
CA GLN A 75 -14.39 14.06 10.96
C GLN A 75 -12.92 14.36 10.62
N ILE A 76 -12.02 14.31 11.60
CA ILE A 76 -10.58 14.50 11.38
C ILE A 76 -10.03 13.38 10.49
N GLN A 77 -10.43 12.12 10.75
CA GLN A 77 -10.03 11.00 9.92
C GLN A 77 -10.44 11.21 8.45
N LYS A 78 -11.68 11.66 8.22
CA LYS A 78 -12.17 11.99 6.87
C LYS A 78 -11.36 13.10 6.20
N ILE A 79 -10.87 14.08 6.95
CA ILE A 79 -9.98 15.13 6.44
C ILE A 79 -8.64 14.50 6.02
N TYR A 80 -8.02 13.69 6.88
CA TYR A 80 -6.74 13.05 6.57
C TYR A 80 -6.82 12.07 5.39
N GLU A 81 -7.91 11.31 5.27
CA GLU A 81 -8.14 10.43 4.12
C GLU A 81 -8.27 11.22 2.82
N ARG A 82 -8.90 12.39 2.88
CA ARG A 82 -8.99 13.29 1.72
C ARG A 82 -7.65 13.94 1.41
N ASP A 83 -6.88 14.36 2.40
CA ASP A 83 -5.56 14.98 2.22
C ASP A 83 -4.55 13.97 1.66
N ALA A 84 -4.59 12.71 2.12
CA ALA A 84 -3.77 11.63 1.59
C ALA A 84 -4.02 11.39 0.09
N ARG A 85 -5.26 11.60 -0.38
CA ARG A 85 -5.63 11.48 -1.81
C ARG A 85 -5.42 12.77 -2.60
N GLY A 86 -5.66 13.91 -1.97
CA GLY A 86 -5.72 15.23 -2.60
C GLY A 86 -4.39 15.98 -2.62
N GLY A 87 -3.43 15.58 -1.79
CA GLY A 87 -2.17 16.29 -1.56
C GLY A 87 -2.23 17.19 -0.33
N THR A 88 -1.07 17.40 0.29
CA THR A 88 -0.93 18.17 1.55
C THR A 88 -0.53 19.62 1.32
N ARG A 89 -0.24 20.03 0.08
CA ARG A 89 0.07 21.43 -0.23
C ARG A 89 -1.19 22.28 -0.14
N TYR A 90 -1.09 23.51 0.36
CA TYR A 90 -2.26 24.36 0.64
C TYR A 90 -3.23 24.54 -0.54
N ILE A 91 -2.73 24.72 -1.77
CA ILE A 91 -3.59 24.83 -2.96
C ILE A 91 -4.25 23.49 -3.31
N GLU A 92 -3.53 22.38 -3.15
CA GLU A 92 -4.04 21.02 -3.36
C GLU A 92 -5.12 20.68 -2.33
N LEU A 93 -4.91 21.07 -1.06
CA LEU A 93 -5.87 21.00 0.03
C LEU A 93 -7.12 21.84 -0.28
N ILE A 94 -6.96 23.10 -0.69
CA ILE A 94 -8.12 23.93 -1.05
C ILE A 94 -8.90 23.30 -2.20
N LYS A 95 -8.21 22.80 -3.22
CA LYS A 95 -8.85 22.16 -4.37
C LYS A 95 -9.55 20.85 -3.98
N SER A 96 -8.97 20.03 -3.11
CA SER A 96 -9.54 18.75 -2.68
C SER A 96 -10.73 18.92 -1.73
N HIS A 97 -10.71 19.94 -0.86
CA HIS A 97 -11.77 20.19 0.12
C HIS A 97 -12.89 21.08 -0.41
N PHE A 98 -12.56 22.13 -1.15
CA PHE A 98 -13.50 23.17 -1.56
C PHE A 98 -13.76 23.20 -3.07
N GLY A 99 -13.02 22.43 -3.87
CA GLY A 99 -13.19 22.38 -5.34
C GLY A 99 -12.75 23.66 -6.07
N VAL A 100 -12.12 24.61 -5.35
CA VAL A 100 -11.69 25.90 -5.90
C VAL A 100 -10.20 25.84 -6.24
N THR A 101 -9.83 26.30 -7.43
CA THR A 101 -8.41 26.45 -7.80
C THR A 101 -7.99 27.88 -7.44
N SER A 102 -6.98 28.01 -6.57
CA SER A 102 -6.42 29.33 -6.24
C SER A 102 -5.69 29.91 -7.45
N PRO A 103 -5.98 31.15 -7.88
CA PRO A 103 -5.25 31.82 -8.95
C PRO A 103 -3.92 32.44 -8.47
N ASP A 104 -3.52 32.25 -7.20
CA ASP A 104 -2.31 32.85 -6.64
C ASP A 104 -1.04 32.06 -7.01
N PHE A 105 -0.20 32.68 -7.84
CA PHE A 105 1.03 32.13 -8.40
C PHE A 105 2.27 32.35 -7.51
N ARG A 106 2.13 32.96 -6.31
CA ARG A 106 3.27 33.17 -5.39
C ARG A 106 3.90 31.87 -4.89
N LEU A 107 3.17 30.75 -4.96
CA LEU A 107 3.74 29.42 -4.83
C LEU A 107 4.43 29.08 -6.16
N GLN A 108 5.74 29.37 -6.25
CA GLN A 108 6.63 29.11 -7.39
C GLN A 108 6.61 27.63 -7.83
N ARG A 109 5.59 27.24 -8.59
CA ARG A 109 5.41 25.90 -9.12
C ARG A 109 5.46 25.97 -10.65
N PRO A 110 6.17 25.03 -11.31
CA PRO A 110 6.03 24.84 -12.75
C PRO A 110 4.57 24.52 -13.12
N GLU A 111 4.04 25.26 -14.07
CA GLU A 111 2.71 25.00 -14.64
C GLU A 111 2.82 23.91 -15.72
N PHE A 112 1.87 22.96 -15.72
CA PHE A 112 1.80 21.96 -16.78
C PHE A 112 1.04 22.53 -17.97
N LEU A 113 1.76 22.84 -19.04
CA LEU A 113 1.21 23.49 -20.24
C LEU A 113 0.59 22.48 -21.21
N GLY A 114 1.10 21.26 -21.24
CA GLY A 114 0.62 20.20 -22.11
C GLY A 114 1.61 19.04 -22.18
N GLY A 115 1.16 17.94 -22.77
CA GLY A 115 1.94 16.73 -22.93
C GLY A 115 1.12 15.65 -23.60
N GLY A 116 1.75 14.49 -23.83
CA GLY A 116 1.09 13.32 -24.38
C GLY A 116 1.92 12.08 -24.12
N SER A 117 1.32 10.91 -24.35
CA SER A 117 1.96 9.62 -24.19
C SER A 117 1.73 8.81 -25.47
N SER A 118 2.80 8.24 -26.02
CA SER A 118 2.73 7.31 -27.14
C SER A 118 3.42 6.00 -26.78
N PRO A 119 2.85 4.84 -27.13
CA PRO A 119 3.50 3.56 -26.88
C PRO A 119 4.71 3.38 -27.80
N VAL A 120 5.75 2.71 -27.29
CA VAL A 120 6.85 2.21 -28.12
C VAL A 120 6.36 0.95 -28.83
N VAL A 121 6.39 0.96 -30.16
CA VAL A 121 5.95 -0.17 -30.98
C VAL A 121 7.15 -1.03 -31.32
N ILE A 122 7.09 -2.30 -30.92
CA ILE A 122 8.14 -3.30 -31.19
C ILE A 122 7.72 -4.11 -32.42
N SER A 123 8.54 -4.06 -33.48
CA SER A 123 8.34 -4.85 -34.70
C SER A 123 9.38 -5.98 -34.75
N PRO A 124 8.97 -7.26 -34.79
CA PRO A 124 9.88 -8.39 -34.87
C PRO A 124 10.48 -8.53 -36.26
N ILE A 125 11.74 -8.94 -36.33
CA ILE A 125 12.50 -9.21 -37.54
C ILE A 125 12.98 -10.67 -37.47
N PRO A 126 12.37 -11.59 -38.24
CA PRO A 126 12.79 -12.98 -38.23
C PRO A 126 14.08 -13.17 -39.02
N GLN A 127 14.97 -13.98 -38.48
CA GLN A 127 16.15 -14.47 -39.18
C GLN A 127 15.73 -15.42 -40.32
N THR A 128 16.08 -15.06 -41.56
CA THR A 128 15.65 -15.79 -42.79
C THR A 128 16.69 -16.77 -43.34
N SER A 129 17.89 -16.84 -42.76
CA SER A 129 18.91 -17.83 -43.07
C SER A 129 19.65 -18.25 -41.80
N ALA A 130 20.04 -19.53 -41.69
CA ALA A 130 20.80 -20.01 -40.54
C ALA A 130 22.21 -19.41 -40.56
N SER A 131 22.64 -18.81 -39.44
CA SER A 131 24.00 -18.30 -39.29
C SER A 131 24.96 -19.45 -38.99
N ALA A 132 26.15 -19.42 -39.58
CA ALA A 132 27.22 -20.36 -39.25
C ALA A 132 27.70 -20.10 -37.80
N GLY A 133 27.06 -20.73 -36.81
CA GLY A 133 27.35 -20.48 -35.40
C GLY A 133 26.32 -20.97 -34.39
N GLY A 134 25.17 -21.52 -34.81
CA GLY A 134 24.22 -22.19 -33.91
C GLY A 134 22.91 -21.46 -33.63
N SER A 135 22.66 -20.30 -34.23
CA SER A 135 21.32 -19.67 -34.19
C SER A 135 20.36 -20.43 -35.10
N ALA A 136 19.22 -20.85 -34.54
CA ALA A 136 18.19 -21.56 -35.29
C ALA A 136 17.54 -20.64 -36.33
N LEU A 137 17.16 -21.19 -37.48
CA LEU A 137 16.37 -20.46 -38.47
C LEU A 137 15.04 -20.00 -37.83
N GLY A 138 14.68 -18.74 -38.01
CA GLY A 138 13.48 -18.15 -37.43
C GLY A 138 13.66 -17.51 -36.05
N ASP A 139 14.90 -17.38 -35.55
CA ASP A 139 15.19 -16.56 -34.37
C ASP A 139 14.78 -15.09 -34.62
N LEU A 140 14.27 -14.42 -33.59
CA LEU A 140 13.64 -13.10 -33.72
C LEU A 140 14.55 -12.01 -33.14
N ALA A 141 14.96 -11.07 -33.99
CA ALA A 141 15.40 -9.76 -33.56
C ALA A 141 14.18 -8.82 -33.49
N ALA A 142 14.36 -7.60 -32.96
CA ALA A 142 13.29 -6.61 -32.96
C ALA A 142 13.84 -5.19 -33.11
N ILE A 143 13.02 -4.31 -33.68
CA ILE A 143 13.25 -2.86 -33.69
C ILE A 143 12.10 -2.19 -32.93
N GLY A 144 12.44 -1.38 -31.93
CA GLY A 144 11.51 -0.50 -31.24
C GLY A 144 11.50 0.87 -31.90
N THR A 145 10.32 1.33 -32.33
CA THR A 145 10.14 2.70 -32.84
C THR A 145 8.99 3.39 -32.12
N VAL A 146 9.12 4.70 -31.93
CA VAL A 146 8.06 5.53 -31.38
C VAL A 146 7.82 6.70 -32.32
N HIS A 147 6.55 6.98 -32.61
CA HIS A 147 6.14 8.16 -33.34
C HIS A 147 5.27 9.03 -32.43
N LEU A 148 5.84 10.15 -32.01
CA LEU A 148 5.14 11.15 -31.21
C LEU A 148 4.36 12.05 -32.17
N ASN A 149 3.03 12.05 -32.07
CA ASN A 149 2.17 12.90 -32.87
C ASN A 149 1.26 13.74 -31.97
N ASN A 150 1.11 15.03 -32.30
CA ASN A 150 0.24 15.97 -31.60
C ASN A 150 0.60 16.19 -30.12
N HIS A 151 1.88 16.12 -29.77
CA HIS A 151 2.38 16.54 -28.46
C HIS A 151 2.70 18.03 -28.54
N GLY A 152 1.89 18.87 -27.91
CA GLY A 152 2.08 20.31 -27.92
C GLY A 152 1.13 21.03 -26.97
N PHE A 153 1.21 22.34 -26.98
CA PHE A 153 0.36 23.22 -26.18
C PHE A 153 0.18 24.56 -26.88
N THR A 154 -0.81 25.34 -26.43
CA THR A 154 -0.99 26.74 -26.81
C THR A 154 -1.28 27.51 -25.54
N SER A 155 -0.39 28.43 -25.19
CA SER A 155 -0.45 29.19 -23.94
C SER A 155 0.05 30.61 -24.15
N SER A 156 -0.47 31.54 -23.36
CA SER A 156 0.00 32.92 -23.25
C SER A 156 0.62 33.15 -21.88
N PHE A 157 1.72 33.89 -21.82
CA PHE A 157 2.43 34.19 -20.59
C PHE A 157 2.40 35.69 -20.32
N THR A 158 2.16 36.08 -19.07
CA THR A 158 2.14 37.49 -18.64
C THR A 158 3.48 37.97 -18.09
N GLU A 159 4.41 37.05 -17.83
CA GLU A 159 5.73 37.31 -17.27
C GLU A 159 6.82 36.56 -18.04
N HIS A 160 8.08 36.93 -17.85
CA HIS A 160 9.21 36.19 -18.40
C HIS A 160 9.30 34.82 -17.74
N CYS A 161 9.40 33.76 -18.54
CA CYS A 161 9.42 32.39 -18.04
C CYS A 161 10.36 31.48 -18.84
N ILE A 162 10.62 30.30 -18.29
CA ILE A 162 11.35 29.22 -18.94
C ILE A 162 10.35 28.10 -19.24
N ILE A 163 10.34 27.64 -20.49
CA ILE A 163 9.56 26.46 -20.90
C ILE A 163 10.51 25.26 -20.86
N ILE A 164 10.19 24.27 -20.04
CA ILE A 164 10.96 23.04 -19.89
C ILE A 164 10.15 21.88 -20.49
N GLY A 165 10.71 21.22 -21.49
CA GLY A 165 10.19 19.96 -22.01
C GLY A 165 10.87 18.78 -21.30
N LEU A 166 10.09 17.82 -20.83
CA LEU A 166 10.58 16.59 -20.21
C LEU A 166 10.05 15.39 -21.00
N VAL A 167 10.92 14.42 -21.27
CA VAL A 167 10.57 13.13 -21.85
C VAL A 167 10.90 12.05 -20.84
N SER A 168 9.94 11.16 -20.57
CA SER A 168 10.10 10.03 -19.67
C SER A 168 9.68 8.76 -20.39
N VAL A 169 10.59 7.80 -20.47
CA VAL A 169 10.28 6.46 -20.95
C VAL A 169 10.02 5.57 -19.75
N ARG A 170 8.94 4.79 -19.82
CA ARG A 170 8.46 3.94 -18.75
C ARG A 170 7.95 2.61 -19.29
N ALA A 171 7.98 1.59 -18.46
CA ALA A 171 7.44 0.27 -18.76
C ALA A 171 6.26 -0.06 -17.83
N ASP A 172 5.46 -1.04 -18.22
CA ASP A 172 4.37 -1.49 -17.36
C ASP A 172 4.92 -2.19 -16.11
N LEU A 173 4.69 -1.56 -14.95
CA LEU A 173 5.11 -2.06 -13.64
C LEU A 173 4.36 -3.34 -13.29
N THR A 174 5.07 -4.46 -13.40
CA THR A 174 4.56 -5.80 -13.08
C THR A 174 5.59 -6.55 -12.27
N TYR A 175 5.16 -7.21 -11.19
CA TYR A 175 6.04 -7.94 -10.27
C TYR A 175 5.88 -9.44 -10.47
N GLN A 176 7.00 -10.16 -10.56
CA GLN A 176 6.98 -11.59 -10.86
C GLN A 176 6.72 -12.48 -9.64
N GLN A 177 7.04 -12.01 -8.44
CA GLN A 177 7.08 -12.81 -7.20
C GLN A 177 5.87 -12.59 -6.28
N GLY A 178 4.87 -11.81 -6.72
CA GLY A 178 3.69 -11.50 -5.92
C GLY A 178 2.64 -12.62 -5.91
N LEU A 179 2.11 -12.92 -4.72
CA LEU A 179 0.93 -13.75 -4.54
C LEU A 179 -0.34 -12.90 -4.66
N ASN A 180 -1.24 -13.26 -5.57
CA ASN A 180 -2.50 -12.54 -5.70
C ASN A 180 -3.33 -12.68 -4.41
N ARG A 181 -3.78 -11.54 -3.86
CA ARG A 181 -4.57 -11.45 -2.63
C ARG A 181 -5.74 -12.43 -2.56
N MET A 182 -6.38 -12.75 -3.70
CA MET A 182 -7.49 -13.70 -3.75
C MET A 182 -7.14 -15.07 -3.15
N TRP A 183 -5.87 -15.48 -3.20
CA TRP A 183 -5.36 -16.73 -2.64
C TRP A 183 -5.05 -16.66 -1.14
N SER A 184 -5.05 -15.48 -0.55
CA SER A 184 -4.73 -15.25 0.87
C SER A 184 -5.96 -15.06 1.77
N ARG A 185 -7.17 -15.10 1.21
CA ARG A 185 -8.42 -14.93 1.96
C ARG A 185 -8.69 -16.15 2.85
N ARG A 186 -9.00 -15.91 4.13
CA ARG A 186 -9.23 -16.95 5.13
C ARG A 186 -10.57 -16.78 5.84
N THR A 187 -10.93 -15.56 6.17
CA THR A 187 -12.15 -15.26 6.93
C THR A 187 -13.25 -14.75 6.01
N ARG A 188 -14.50 -14.81 6.50
CA ARG A 188 -15.64 -14.23 5.80
C ARG A 188 -15.44 -12.75 5.48
N PHE A 189 -14.76 -11.99 6.34
CA PHE A 189 -14.57 -10.54 6.20
C PHE A 189 -13.45 -10.13 5.23
N ASP A 190 -12.72 -11.12 4.69
CA ASP A 190 -11.70 -10.90 3.65
C ASP A 190 -12.33 -10.81 2.25
N TYR A 191 -13.57 -11.27 2.12
CA TYR A 191 -14.39 -11.13 0.92
C TYR A 191 -15.12 -9.79 0.92
N TYR A 192 -15.52 -9.33 -0.26
CA TYR A 192 -16.29 -8.11 -0.40
C TYR A 192 -17.64 -8.20 0.33
N TRP A 193 -17.89 -7.25 1.22
CA TRP A 193 -19.18 -7.00 1.84
C TRP A 193 -19.58 -5.54 1.62
N PRO A 194 -20.76 -5.25 1.06
CA PRO A 194 -21.21 -3.87 0.86
C PRO A 194 -21.17 -3.02 2.13
N ALA A 195 -21.47 -3.62 3.29
CA ALA A 195 -21.45 -2.96 4.60
C ALA A 195 -20.05 -2.48 5.02
N LEU A 196 -18.98 -3.04 4.46
CA LEU A 196 -17.59 -2.71 4.79
C LEU A 196 -16.89 -1.91 3.68
N SER A 197 -17.63 -1.46 2.66
CA SER A 197 -17.07 -0.77 1.48
C SER A 197 -16.42 0.59 1.80
N GLN A 198 -16.81 1.22 2.92
CA GLN A 198 -16.37 2.57 3.32
C GLN A 198 -15.64 2.59 4.68
N ILE A 199 -15.17 1.43 5.16
CA ILE A 199 -14.53 1.33 6.49
C ILE A 199 -13.08 1.84 6.52
N GLY A 200 -12.54 2.23 5.37
CA GLY A 200 -11.20 2.79 5.22
C GLY A 200 -10.26 1.92 4.39
N GLU A 201 -8.98 1.99 4.73
CA GLU A 201 -7.89 1.30 4.02
C GLU A 201 -7.61 -0.09 4.62
N GLN A 202 -7.09 -0.97 3.78
CA GLN A 202 -6.68 -2.32 4.06
C GLN A 202 -5.16 -2.43 3.87
N THR A 203 -4.49 -3.15 4.76
CA THR A 203 -3.06 -3.43 4.64
C THR A 203 -2.76 -4.19 3.34
N VAL A 204 -1.75 -3.74 2.61
CA VAL A 204 -1.07 -4.51 1.56
C VAL A 204 0.06 -5.26 2.23
N LEU A 205 0.03 -6.58 2.13
CA LEU A 205 1.03 -7.44 2.73
C LEU A 205 2.21 -7.63 1.77
N GLN A 206 3.41 -7.84 2.31
CA GLN A 206 4.64 -8.01 1.54
C GLN A 206 4.49 -9.08 0.46
N LYS A 207 3.85 -10.21 0.80
CA LYS A 207 3.61 -11.33 -0.11
C LYS A 207 2.84 -10.98 -1.38
N GLU A 208 2.11 -9.86 -1.40
CA GLU A 208 1.41 -9.41 -2.60
C GLU A 208 2.35 -8.86 -3.67
N ILE A 209 3.55 -8.44 -3.28
CA ILE A 209 4.61 -7.92 -4.16
C ILE A 209 5.74 -8.95 -4.29
N PHE A 210 6.16 -9.52 -3.17
CA PHE A 210 7.26 -10.47 -3.06
C PHE A 210 6.94 -11.50 -1.99
N ALA A 211 6.65 -12.75 -2.41
CA ALA A 211 6.44 -13.88 -1.53
C ALA A 211 7.69 -14.77 -1.47
N ASP A 212 8.31 -14.92 -0.30
CA ASP A 212 9.47 -15.79 -0.08
C ASP A 212 9.10 -17.14 0.57
N GLY A 213 7.83 -17.31 0.96
CA GLY A 213 7.33 -18.52 1.59
C GLY A 213 7.59 -18.58 3.10
N ASN A 214 8.16 -17.54 3.70
CA ASN A 214 8.32 -17.39 5.14
C ASN A 214 7.23 -16.45 5.69
N PRO A 215 6.26 -16.95 6.49
CA PRO A 215 5.18 -16.14 7.05
C PRO A 215 5.66 -14.90 7.82
N ALA A 216 6.82 -14.98 8.49
CA ALA A 216 7.37 -13.84 9.24
C ALA A 216 7.78 -12.66 8.34
N ASN A 217 8.06 -12.90 7.06
CA ASN A 217 8.36 -11.87 6.07
C ASN A 217 7.13 -11.54 5.24
N ASP A 218 6.41 -12.56 4.79
CA ASP A 218 5.27 -12.47 3.89
C ASP A 218 4.07 -11.69 4.49
N ASP A 219 3.85 -11.81 5.81
CA ASP A 219 2.75 -11.13 6.52
C ASP A 219 3.13 -9.74 7.05
N LYS A 220 4.31 -9.22 6.71
CA LYS A 220 4.68 -7.82 7.02
C LYS A 220 3.80 -6.86 6.22
N VAL A 221 3.46 -5.72 6.83
CA VAL A 221 2.73 -4.65 6.17
C VAL A 221 3.70 -3.88 5.27
N PHE A 222 3.42 -3.87 3.97
CA PHE A 222 4.16 -3.08 2.99
C PHE A 222 3.58 -1.66 2.85
N GLY A 223 2.26 -1.56 2.85
CA GLY A 223 1.55 -0.30 2.72
C GLY A 223 0.06 -0.46 2.99
N TYR A 224 -0.72 0.55 2.64
CA TYR A 224 -2.17 0.55 2.78
C TYR A 224 -2.82 0.95 1.46
N GLN A 225 -3.97 0.36 1.15
CA GLN A 225 -4.75 0.66 -0.03
C GLN A 225 -6.24 0.56 0.29
N GLU A 226 -7.11 1.21 -0.48
CA GLU A 226 -8.56 1.12 -0.30
C GLU A 226 -9.06 -0.33 -0.14
N ARG A 227 -9.97 -0.55 0.81
CA ARG A 227 -10.48 -1.90 1.05
C ARG A 227 -11.15 -2.46 -0.22
N TYR A 228 -10.87 -3.72 -0.51
CA TYR A 228 -11.36 -4.44 -1.70
C TYR A 228 -10.89 -3.84 -3.04
N ALA A 229 -9.81 -3.06 -3.08
CA ALA A 229 -9.22 -2.56 -4.32
C ALA A 229 -8.97 -3.68 -5.34
N GLU A 230 -8.60 -4.88 -4.87
CA GLU A 230 -8.30 -6.03 -5.71
C GLU A 230 -9.49 -6.60 -6.50
N TYR A 231 -10.71 -6.15 -6.20
CA TYR A 231 -11.90 -6.46 -7.01
C TYR A 231 -12.11 -5.47 -8.16
N ARG A 232 -11.46 -4.30 -8.13
CA ARG A 232 -11.59 -3.24 -9.14
C ARG A 232 -10.55 -3.33 -10.25
N TYR A 233 -9.45 -4.04 -10.01
CA TYR A 233 -8.41 -4.29 -11.00
C TYR A 233 -7.88 -5.71 -10.90
N LYS A 234 -7.28 -6.21 -11.99
CA LYS A 234 -6.59 -7.50 -12.01
C LYS A 234 -5.11 -7.25 -12.36
N PRO A 235 -4.16 -7.62 -11.48
CA PRO A 235 -2.74 -7.46 -11.80
C PRO A 235 -2.33 -8.44 -12.89
N SER A 236 -1.50 -7.97 -13.82
CA SER A 236 -0.82 -8.81 -14.82
C SER A 236 0.11 -9.81 -14.13
N GLN A 237 0.20 -11.03 -14.66
CA GLN A 237 0.98 -12.11 -14.05
C GLN A 237 1.94 -12.74 -15.05
N ILE A 238 3.14 -13.07 -14.57
CA ILE A 238 4.17 -13.81 -15.29
C ILE A 238 4.25 -15.24 -14.75
N THR A 239 4.18 -16.23 -15.63
CA THR A 239 4.08 -17.66 -15.27
C THR A 239 5.02 -18.53 -16.10
N GLY A 240 5.35 -19.71 -15.56
CA GLY A 240 6.18 -20.70 -16.26
C GLY A 240 7.58 -20.19 -16.58
N LEU A 241 8.01 -20.43 -17.82
CA LEU A 241 9.35 -20.05 -18.33
C LEU A 241 9.55 -18.54 -18.47
N LEU A 242 8.48 -17.74 -18.47
CA LEU A 242 8.62 -16.27 -18.47
C LEU A 242 9.09 -15.74 -17.10
N ARG A 243 9.14 -16.55 -16.05
CA ARG A 243 9.73 -16.10 -14.78
C ARG A 243 11.25 -16.07 -14.89
N SER A 244 11.86 -14.99 -14.45
CA SER A 244 13.31 -14.85 -14.37
C SER A 244 13.97 -15.86 -13.41
N SER A 245 13.19 -16.50 -12.54
CA SER A 245 13.67 -17.57 -11.65
C SER A 245 13.58 -18.98 -12.27
N ALA A 246 13.09 -19.13 -13.51
CA ALA A 246 13.02 -20.41 -14.18
C ALA A 246 14.42 -20.89 -14.59
N ALA A 247 14.60 -22.21 -14.77
CA ALA A 247 15.90 -22.78 -15.15
C ALA A 247 16.40 -22.30 -16.54
N THR A 248 15.47 -22.08 -17.47
CA THR A 248 15.73 -21.49 -18.80
C THR A 248 14.73 -20.36 -19.03
N PRO A 249 15.00 -19.15 -18.49
CA PRO A 249 14.04 -18.07 -18.49
C PRO A 249 13.91 -17.41 -19.87
N LEU A 250 12.69 -16.97 -20.21
CA LEU A 250 12.36 -16.19 -21.41
C LEU A 250 12.34 -14.69 -21.09
N ASP A 251 13.38 -14.21 -20.42
CA ASP A 251 13.45 -12.85 -19.86
C ASP A 251 13.38 -11.73 -20.91
N SER A 252 13.85 -12.00 -22.13
CA SER A 252 13.87 -11.02 -23.23
C SER A 252 12.48 -10.56 -23.67
N TRP A 253 11.41 -11.26 -23.29
CA TRP A 253 10.05 -11.03 -23.76
C TRP A 253 9.23 -10.05 -22.91
N HIS A 254 9.74 -9.61 -21.77
CA HIS A 254 8.97 -8.78 -20.84
C HIS A 254 9.87 -7.87 -20.02
N LEU A 255 9.30 -6.89 -19.33
CA LEU A 255 10.01 -5.94 -18.46
C LEU A 255 9.55 -6.03 -16.99
N SER A 256 8.85 -7.11 -16.61
CA SER A 256 8.42 -7.34 -15.24
C SER A 256 9.61 -7.44 -14.28
N GLN A 257 9.52 -6.77 -13.14
CA GLN A 257 10.57 -6.71 -12.14
C GLN A 257 10.68 -8.02 -11.35
N ASN A 258 11.92 -8.42 -11.11
CA ASN A 258 12.29 -9.51 -10.21
C ASN A 258 13.20 -8.94 -9.12
N PHE A 259 12.82 -9.10 -7.86
CA PHE A 259 13.58 -8.60 -6.74
C PHE A 259 14.50 -9.68 -6.17
N ALA A 260 15.74 -9.31 -5.88
CA ALA A 260 16.68 -10.19 -5.17
C ALA A 260 16.32 -10.33 -3.68
N THR A 261 15.76 -9.27 -3.08
CA THR A 261 15.33 -9.21 -1.68
C THR A 261 13.97 -8.53 -1.59
N ALA A 262 13.24 -8.75 -0.49
CA ALA A 262 11.97 -8.10 -0.23
C ALA A 262 12.09 -6.56 -0.36
N PRO A 263 11.35 -5.91 -1.27
CA PRO A 263 11.40 -4.46 -1.43
C PRO A 263 10.80 -3.74 -0.23
N VAL A 264 11.28 -2.53 0.06
CA VAL A 264 10.74 -1.63 1.08
C VAL A 264 10.12 -0.43 0.38
N LEU A 265 9.06 0.15 0.94
CA LEU A 265 8.40 1.35 0.39
C LEU A 265 9.26 2.60 0.62
N ASP A 266 10.33 2.73 -0.16
CA ASP A 266 11.29 3.83 -0.11
C ASP A 266 11.50 4.45 -1.50
N THR A 267 12.44 5.40 -1.61
CA THR A 267 12.77 6.06 -2.86
C THR A 267 13.23 5.09 -3.95
N THR A 268 13.90 3.99 -3.58
CA THR A 268 14.39 3.00 -4.55
C THR A 268 13.25 2.18 -5.13
N PHE A 269 12.22 1.89 -4.35
CA PHE A 269 11.00 1.25 -4.85
C PHE A 269 10.13 2.20 -5.68
N ILE A 270 10.08 3.48 -5.30
CA ILE A 270 9.24 4.49 -5.98
C ILE A 270 9.83 4.91 -7.32
N ILE A 271 11.17 4.99 -7.44
CA ILE A 271 11.83 5.33 -8.70
C ILE A 271 11.72 4.15 -9.66
N GLU A 272 11.19 4.43 -10.85
CA GLU A 272 11.02 3.44 -11.88
C GLU A 272 12.38 2.99 -12.45
N ASN A 273 12.69 1.69 -12.33
CA ASN A 273 13.90 1.08 -12.86
C ASN A 273 13.57 -0.29 -13.50
N PRO A 274 13.00 -0.31 -14.73
CA PRO A 274 12.67 -1.56 -15.40
C PRO A 274 13.95 -2.24 -15.89
N PRO A 275 14.02 -3.59 -15.88
CA PRO A 275 15.21 -4.33 -16.30
C PRO A 275 15.33 -4.37 -17.83
N LEU A 276 15.55 -3.21 -18.45
CA LEU A 276 15.57 -3.05 -19.92
C LEU A 276 16.75 -3.76 -20.58
N ASP A 277 17.87 -3.90 -19.87
CA ASP A 277 19.10 -4.54 -20.35
C ASP A 277 18.90 -5.97 -20.86
N ARG A 278 17.86 -6.68 -20.40
CA ARG A 278 17.56 -8.05 -20.85
C ARG A 278 16.83 -8.11 -22.19
N CYS A 279 16.26 -6.99 -22.64
CA CYS A 279 15.45 -6.90 -23.86
C CYS A 279 16.19 -6.20 -25.01
N ILE A 280 17.41 -5.69 -24.76
CA ILE A 280 18.22 -4.98 -25.75
C ILE A 280 19.47 -5.79 -26.10
N ALA A 281 19.89 -5.69 -27.36
CA ALA A 281 21.02 -6.47 -27.86
C ALA A 281 22.38 -6.01 -27.30
N VAL A 282 22.52 -4.70 -27.03
CA VAL A 282 23.77 -4.09 -26.54
C VAL A 282 23.47 -3.24 -25.30
N PRO A 283 23.57 -3.82 -24.09
CA PRO A 283 23.27 -3.11 -22.84
C PRO A 283 24.23 -1.97 -22.50
N SER A 284 25.40 -1.91 -23.14
CA SER A 284 26.40 -0.86 -22.91
C SER A 284 26.09 0.47 -23.60
N GLU A 285 25.10 0.50 -24.49
CA GLU A 285 24.69 1.71 -25.20
C GLU A 285 23.47 2.37 -24.54
N PRO A 286 23.24 3.69 -24.77
CA PRO A 286 22.02 4.35 -24.34
C PRO A 286 20.78 3.61 -24.83
N HIS A 287 19.84 3.33 -23.92
CA HIS A 287 18.67 2.50 -24.20
C HIS A 287 17.74 3.05 -25.29
N PHE A 288 17.68 4.37 -25.44
CA PHE A 288 16.87 5.04 -26.45
C PHE A 288 17.68 6.13 -27.13
N ILE A 289 17.45 6.25 -28.43
CA ILE A 289 17.93 7.37 -29.24
C ILE A 289 16.72 8.26 -29.52
N PHE A 290 16.84 9.54 -29.21
CA PHE A 290 15.78 10.51 -29.39
C PHE A 290 16.23 11.65 -30.30
N ASP A 291 15.55 11.79 -31.43
CA ASP A 291 15.67 12.93 -32.33
C ASP A 291 14.31 13.64 -32.39
N SER A 292 14.33 14.96 -32.29
CA SER A 292 13.09 15.75 -32.23
C SER A 292 13.22 17.08 -32.95
N TYR A 293 12.15 17.43 -33.65
CA TYR A 293 11.97 18.74 -34.25
C TYR A 293 10.90 19.51 -33.47
N ILE A 294 11.32 20.55 -32.75
CA ILE A 294 10.43 21.39 -31.94
C ILE A 294 9.99 22.59 -32.77
N ASN A 295 8.75 22.56 -33.26
CA ASN A 295 8.16 23.66 -34.02
C ASN A 295 7.51 24.69 -33.08
N MET A 296 8.22 25.78 -32.79
CA MET A 296 7.72 26.85 -31.92
C MET A 296 7.24 28.05 -32.73
N LYS A 297 5.96 28.41 -32.60
CA LYS A 297 5.38 29.66 -33.12
C LYS A 297 5.05 30.58 -31.96
N CYS A 298 5.77 31.71 -31.86
CA CYS A 298 5.55 32.70 -30.80
C CYS A 298 5.21 34.07 -31.38
N ALA A 299 4.20 34.73 -30.82
CA ALA A 299 3.98 36.15 -30.97
C ALA A 299 4.59 36.87 -29.76
N ARG A 300 5.51 37.81 -30.01
CA ARG A 300 6.14 38.63 -28.96
C ARG A 300 6.15 40.10 -29.44
N PRO A 301 5.84 41.07 -28.58
CA PRO A 301 5.93 42.49 -28.92
C PRO A 301 7.41 42.90 -28.95
N MET A 302 8.10 42.56 -30.04
CA MET A 302 9.51 42.84 -30.25
C MET A 302 9.70 43.49 -31.63
N PRO A 303 10.64 44.43 -31.77
CA PRO A 303 11.02 44.94 -33.07
C PRO A 303 11.58 43.82 -33.94
N THR A 304 11.40 43.93 -35.26
CA THR A 304 11.97 42.98 -36.23
C THR A 304 13.50 42.97 -36.21
N TYR A 305 14.12 44.10 -35.90
CA TYR A 305 15.57 44.28 -35.80
C TYR A 305 15.94 45.10 -34.55
N GLY A 306 16.94 44.66 -33.80
CA GLY A 306 17.46 45.37 -32.63
C GLY A 306 18.53 46.41 -33.00
N VAL A 307 18.17 47.45 -33.76
CA VAL A 307 19.12 48.50 -34.16
C VAL A 307 19.42 49.42 -32.95
N PRO A 308 20.68 49.50 -32.48
CA PRO A 308 21.03 50.41 -31.38
C PRO A 308 20.88 51.87 -31.83
N GLY A 309 20.12 52.68 -31.08
CA GLY A 309 19.99 54.13 -31.34
C GLY A 309 18.59 54.72 -31.19
N LEU A 310 17.54 53.90 -31.14
CA LEU A 310 16.14 54.35 -30.92
C LEU A 310 15.77 54.30 -29.43
N ILE A 311 16.49 55.06 -28.59
CA ILE A 311 16.34 55.03 -27.12
C ILE A 311 15.13 55.81 -26.59
N ASP A 312 14.47 56.64 -27.42
CA ASP A 312 13.53 57.66 -26.92
C ASP A 312 12.22 57.78 -27.69
N HIS A 313 11.78 56.74 -28.42
CA HIS A 313 10.53 56.82 -29.20
C HIS A 313 9.68 55.56 -28.88
N PHE A 314 8.63 55.78 -28.08
CA PHE A 314 7.61 54.79 -27.70
C PHE A 314 6.48 54.74 -28.73
#